data_AF-A0A7G6A8L6-F1
#
_entry.id   AF-A0A7G6A8L6-F1
#
_cell.length_a   1.000
_cell.length_b   1.000
_cell.length_c   1.000
_cell.angle_alpha   90.00
_cell.angle_beta   90.00
_cell.angle_gamma   90.00
#
_symmetry.space_group_name_H-M   'P 1'
#
loop_
_entity.id
_entity.type
_entity.pdbx_description
1 polymer ?
#
loop_
_entity_poly.entity_id
_entity_poly.type
_entity_poly.pdbx_seq_one_letter_code
_entity_poly.pdbx_strand_id
1 'polypeptide(L)' 'MATGTVKWFNDSKGFGFITPDDGGEDLFAHFSAINMNGFKTLKEGQKVQFEVTQGPKGKQASNIQGM' A
#
# COMPACT_ATOMS: atom_id res chain seq x y z
N MET A 1 5.76 12.17 -0.51
CA MET A 1 5.45 10.77 -0.89
C MET A 1 6.46 9.87 -0.21
N ALA A 2 5.99 8.83 0.48
CA ALA A 2 6.81 7.82 1.13
C ALA A 2 7.00 6.62 0.18
N THR A 3 8.01 5.81 0.44
CA THR A 3 8.24 4.54 -0.27
C THR A 3 8.22 3.39 0.70
N GLY A 4 7.96 2.19 0.19
CA GLY A 4 7.91 0.99 1.00
C GLY A 4 7.82 -0.25 0.14
N THR A 5 7.80 -1.38 0.84
CA THR A 5 7.71 -2.71 0.24
C THR A 5 6.40 -3.35 0.65
N VAL A 6 5.68 -3.90 -0.31
CA VAL A 6 4.44 -4.61 -0.06
C VAL A 6 4.77 -5.86 0.75
N LYS A 7 4.31 -5.90 2.00
CA LYS A 7 4.55 -7.02 2.91
C LYS A 7 3.72 -8.23 2.51
N TRP A 8 2.48 -7.98 2.13
CA TRP A 8 1.57 -8.94 1.52
C TRP A 8 0.36 -8.19 0.98
N PHE A 9 -0.31 -8.77 -0.01
CA PHE A 9 -1.57 -8.26 -0.53
C PHE A 9 -2.46 -9.43 -0.91
N ASN A 10 -3.76 -9.32 -0.63
CA ASN A 10 -4.74 -10.32 -0.99
C ASN A 10 -5.64 -9.76 -2.10
N ASP A 11 -5.39 -10.18 -3.33
CA ASP A 11 -6.15 -9.77 -4.52
C ASP A 11 -7.65 -10.05 -4.40
N SER A 12 -8.02 -11.18 -3.80
CA SER A 12 -9.43 -11.58 -3.66
C SER A 12 -10.18 -10.71 -2.65
N LYS A 13 -9.51 -10.26 -1.59
CA LYS A 13 -10.10 -9.38 -0.57
C LYS A 13 -9.88 -7.89 -0.87
N GLY A 14 -8.94 -7.54 -1.74
CA GLY A 14 -8.62 -6.16 -2.11
C GLY A 14 -7.90 -5.36 -1.03
N PHE A 15 -7.14 -6.01 -0.14
CA PHE A 15 -6.34 -5.30 0.86
C PHE A 15 -5.06 -6.03 1.22
N GLY A 16 -4.13 -5.30 1.81
CA GLY A 16 -2.83 -5.78 2.26
C GLY A 16 -2.14 -4.81 3.19
N PHE A 17 -0.84 -5.00 3.35
CA PHE A 17 0.01 -4.13 4.15
C PHE A 17 1.30 -3.79 3.41
N ILE A 18 1.79 -2.59 3.66
CA ILE A 18 3.05 -2.08 3.12
C ILE A 18 3.94 -1.72 4.29
N THR A 19 5.17 -2.23 4.26
CA THR A 19 6.21 -1.85 5.22
C THR A 19 6.96 -0.63 4.67
N PRO A 20 6.88 0.55 5.32
CA PRO A 20 7.58 1.75 4.88
C PRO A 20 9.10 1.61 4.99
N ASP A 21 9.84 2.14 4.02
CA ASP A 21 11.32 2.11 4.01
C ASP A 21 11.94 2.99 5.10
N ASP A 22 11.24 4.05 5.52
CA ASP A 22 11.65 4.94 6.62
C ASP A 22 11.55 4.26 8.00
N GLY A 23 11.07 3.02 8.05
CA GLY A 23 10.75 2.30 9.26
C GLY A 23 9.40 2.72 9.86
N GLY A 24 9.02 2.07 10.96
CA GLY A 24 7.75 2.29 11.64
C GLY A 24 6.75 1.15 11.45
N GLU A 25 5.47 1.45 11.70
CA GLU A 25 4.40 0.46 11.67
C GLU A 25 3.97 0.12 10.23
N ASP A 26 3.54 -1.13 10.03
CA ASP A 26 2.98 -1.55 8.75
C ASP A 26 1.73 -0.73 8.41
N LEU A 27 1.69 -0.21 7.20
CA LEU A 27 0.62 0.65 6.72
C LEU A 27 -0.44 -0.17 6.01
N PHE A 28 -1.70 0.06 6.37
CA PHE A 28 -2.82 -0.60 5.71
C PHE A 28 -2.93 -0.12 4.25
N ALA A 29 -3.03 -1.06 3.31
CA ALA A 29 -3.17 -0.77 1.89
C ALA A 29 -4.50 -1.33 1.36
N HIS A 30 -5.37 -0.46 0.85
CA HIS A 30 -6.64 -0.87 0.25
C HIS A 30 -6.60 -0.72 -1.27
N PHE A 31 -7.26 -1.62 -2.01
CA PHE A 31 -7.24 -1.60 -3.47
C PHE A 31 -7.75 -0.26 -4.05
N SER A 32 -8.68 0.41 -3.36
CA SER A 32 -9.20 1.70 -3.81
C SER A 32 -8.14 2.81 -3.83
N ALA A 33 -7.11 2.69 -2.97
CA ALA A 33 -6.00 3.62 -2.89
C ALA A 33 -4.93 3.38 -3.97
N ILE A 34 -4.99 2.26 -4.69
CA ILE A 34 -4.05 1.94 -5.75
C ILE A 34 -4.39 2.75 -7.01
N ASN A 35 -3.41 3.53 -7.43
CA ASN A 35 -3.46 4.39 -8.59
C ASN A 35 -2.60 3.77 -9.70
N MET A 36 -3.16 2.74 -10.33
CA MET A 36 -2.55 2.00 -11.44
C MET A 36 -3.64 1.74 -12.50
N ASN A 37 -3.23 1.75 -13.77
CA ASN A 37 -4.13 1.39 -14.87
C ASN A 37 -4.34 -0.13 -14.91
N GLY A 38 -5.60 -0.56 -15.00
CA GLY A 38 -5.96 -1.98 -15.05
C GLY A 38 -6.35 -2.54 -13.69
N PHE A 39 -5.89 -3.76 -13.38
CA PHE A 39 -6.28 -4.45 -12.17
C PHE A 39 -5.54 -3.88 -10.95
N LYS A 40 -6.28 -3.32 -10.00
CA LYS A 40 -5.74 -2.64 -8.80
C LYS A 40 -5.24 -3.65 -7.77
N THR A 41 -4.02 -4.15 -8.00
CA THR A 41 -3.35 -5.09 -7.10
C THR A 41 -1.90 -4.74 -6.84
N LEU A 42 -1.34 -5.32 -5.78
CA LEU A 42 0.06 -5.23 -5.37
C LEU A 42 0.63 -6.64 -5.23
N LYS A 43 1.90 -6.83 -5.56
CA LYS A 43 2.59 -8.11 -5.34
C LYS A 43 3.43 -8.05 -4.07
N GLU A 44 3.49 -9.15 -3.32
CA GLU A 44 4.42 -9.28 -2.19
C GLU A 44 5.87 -9.01 -2.64
N GLY A 45 6.61 -8.23 -1.85
CA GLY A 45 7.97 -7.81 -2.18
C GLY A 45 8.07 -6.67 -3.20
N GLN A 46 6.95 -6.22 -3.78
CA GLN A 46 6.95 -5.11 -4.74
C GLN A 46 7.26 -3.79 -4.04
N LYS A 47 8.12 -2.98 -4.67
CA LYS A 47 8.37 -1.60 -4.26
C LYS A 47 7.24 -0.69 -4.74
N VAL A 48 6.76 0.15 -3.83
CA VAL A 48 5.64 1.05 -4.07
C VAL A 48 5.94 2.43 -3.50
N GLN A 49 5.40 3.44 -4.15
CA GLN A 49 5.34 4.80 -3.65
C GLN A 49 3.90 5.10 -3.21
N PHE A 50 3.73 5.79 -2.08
CA PHE A 50 2.42 6.10 -1.53
C PHE A 50 2.48 7.34 -0.64
N GLU A 51 1.31 7.79 -0.19
CA GLU A 51 1.16 8.84 0.80
C GLU A 51 0.62 8.24 2.10
N VAL A 52 1.21 8.61 3.23
CA VAL A 52 0.73 8.14 4.53
C VAL A 52 -0.40 9.06 4.98
N THR A 53 -1.58 8.50 5.18
CA THR A 53 -2.75 9.23 5.66
C THR A 53 -3.33 8.58 6.92
N GLN A 54 -3.96 9.39 7.76
CA GLN A 54 -4.68 8.90 8.93
C GLN A 54 -6.12 8.56 8.51
N GLY A 55 -6.56 7.32 8.71
CA GLY A 55 -7.95 6.96 8.48
C GLY A 55 -8.57 6.20 9.65
N PRO A 56 -9.79 5.65 9.47
CA PRO A 56 -10.59 5.09 10.57
C PRO A 56 -9.96 3.85 11.24
N LYS A 57 -8.98 3.20 10.58
CA LYS A 57 -8.25 2.04 11.09
C LYS A 57 -6.79 2.36 11.48
N GLY A 58 -6.44 3.64 11.61
CA GLY A 58 -5.07 4.09 11.86
C GLY A 58 -4.38 4.56 10.57
N LYS A 59 -3.04 4.50 10.56
CA LYS A 59 -2.23 4.93 9.42
C LYS A 59 -2.45 3.99 8.23
N GLN A 60 -2.69 4.56 7.07
CA GLN A 60 -2.90 3.82 5.83
C GLN A 60 -2.13 4.46 4.67
N ALA A 61 -1.90 3.67 3.62
CA ALA A 61 -1.30 4.12 2.39
C ALA A 61 -2.40 4.59 1.41
N SER A 62 -2.27 5.82 0.93
CA SER A 62 -3.09 6.45 -0.10
C SER A 62 -2.26 6.70 -1.35
N ASN A 63 -2.94 6.86 -2.50
CA ASN A 63 -2.29 7.16 -3.79
C ASN A 63 -1.11 6.20 -4.09
N ILE A 64 -1.34 4.90 -3.92
CA ILE A 64 -0.32 3.87 -4.04
C ILE A 64 0.01 3.65 -5.51
N GLN A 65 1.27 3.78 -5.88
CA GLN A 65 1.78 3.54 -7.23
C GLN A 65 2.87 2.47 -7.18
N GLY A 66 2.80 1.51 -8.10
CA GLY A 66 3.87 0.54 -8.30
C GLY A 66 5.09 1.20 -8.93
N MET A 67 6.27 0.87 -8.42
CA MET A 67 7.57 1.24 -9.02
C MET A 67 8.10 0.14 -9.93
#